data_AF-A0A1E4FKR4-F1
#
_entry.id   AF-A0A1E4FKR4-F1
#
_cell.length_a   1.000
_cell.length_b   1.000
_cell.length_c   1.000
_cell.angle_alpha   90.00
_cell.angle_beta   90.00
_cell.angle_gamma   90.00
#
_symmetry.space_group_name_H-M   'P 1'
#
loop_
_entity.id
_entity.type
_entity.pdbx_description
1 polymer ?
#
loop_
_entity_poly.entity_id
_entity_poly.type
_entity_poly.pdbx_seq_one_letter_code
_entity_poly.pdbx_strand_id
1 'polypeptide(L)' 'MNIQMLNAPGQLFLGTDHATALAQGPRQFRTAANAIRFAIEQAAPVSLRGARLDIGTHRLGPRQIKRLHGRLTASRQG' A
#
# COMPACT_ATOMS: atom_id res chain seq x y z
N MET A 1 14.60 -3.42 -5.33
CA MET A 1 13.33 -3.96 -4.79
C MET A 1 12.50 -4.43 -5.97
N ASN A 2 12.28 -5.75 -6.09
CA ASN A 2 11.66 -6.37 -7.25
C ASN A 2 10.15 -6.15 -7.22
N ILE A 3 9.58 -5.65 -8.32
CA ILE A 3 8.12 -5.51 -8.50
C ILE A 3 7.37 -6.85 -8.40
N GLN A 4 8.05 -7.99 -8.57
CA GLN A 4 7.47 -9.32 -8.40
C GLN A 4 6.88 -9.54 -7.00
N MET A 5 7.45 -8.94 -5.94
CA MET A 5 6.88 -9.03 -4.59
C MET A 5 5.48 -8.40 -4.52
N LEU A 6 5.13 -7.51 -5.46
CA LEU A 6 3.84 -6.85 -5.48
C LEU A 6 2.71 -7.78 -5.93
N ASN A 7 3.06 -8.92 -6.55
CA ASN A 7 2.10 -9.98 -6.88
C ASN A 7 1.76 -10.85 -5.66
N ALA A 8 2.53 -10.74 -4.56
CA ALA A 8 2.20 -11.43 -3.32
C ALA A 8 1.02 -10.75 -2.61
N PRO A 9 0.23 -11.50 -1.83
CA PRO A 9 -0.84 -10.93 -1.02
C PRO A 9 -0.28 -9.92 -0.01
N GLY A 10 -1.02 -8.84 0.20
CA GLY A 10 -0.62 -7.75 1.08
C GLY A 10 -1.77 -7.27 1.96
N GLN A 11 -1.43 -6.83 3.16
CA GLN A 11 -2.37 -6.26 4.13
C GLN A 11 -2.14 -4.75 4.22
N LEU A 12 -3.15 -3.98 3.84
CA LEU A 12 -3.11 -2.52 3.87
C LEU A 12 -3.90 -2.00 5.06
N PHE A 13 -3.23 -1.26 5.93
CA PHE A 13 -3.82 -0.50 7.00
C PHE A 13 -3.98 0.93 6.52
N LEU A 14 -5.22 1.44 6.49
CA LEU A 14 -5.54 2.80 6.09
C LEU A 14 -6.10 3.56 7.28
N GLY A 15 -5.63 4.78 7.46
CA GLY A 15 -6.10 5.63 8.55
C GLY A 15 -5.35 6.95 8.55
N THR A 16 -6.02 7.98 9.04
CA THR A 16 -5.42 9.31 9.21
C THR A 16 -4.15 9.23 10.04
N ASP A 17 -4.17 8.38 11.06
CA ASP A 17 -3.10 8.11 12.01
C ASP A 17 -2.96 6.61 12.26
N HIS A 18 -1.84 6.20 12.86
CA HIS A 18 -1.54 4.79 13.15
C HIS A 18 -2.61 4.13 14.02
N ALA A 19 -3.16 4.87 15.00
CA ALA A 19 -4.26 4.41 15.85
C ALA A 19 -5.54 4.16 15.03
N THR A 20 -5.92 5.07 14.13
CA THR A 20 -7.08 4.91 13.25
C THR A 20 -6.88 3.76 12.26
N ALA A 21 -5.66 3.58 11.76
CA ALA A 21 -5.31 2.50 10.85
C ALA A 21 -5.38 1.13 11.53
N LEU A 22 -5.05 1.04 12.83
CA LEU A 22 -5.26 -0.16 13.63
C LEU A 22 -6.75 -0.39 13.95
N ALA A 23 -7.50 0.69 14.25
CA ALA A 23 -8.93 0.60 14.55
C ALA A 23 -9.77 0.15 13.35
N GLN A 24 -9.42 0.58 12.13
CA GLN A 24 -10.05 0.09 10.89
C GLN A 24 -9.58 -1.31 10.52
N GLY A 25 -8.45 -1.74 11.05
CA GLY A 25 -7.86 -3.05 10.82
C GLY A 25 -7.18 -3.21 9.45
N PRO A 26 -6.44 -4.32 9.25
CA PRO A 26 -5.81 -4.63 7.99
C PRO A 26 -6.83 -5.00 6.93
N ARG A 27 -6.82 -4.29 5.80
CA ARG A 27 -7.54 -4.71 4.62
C ARG A 27 -6.67 -5.64 3.80
N GLN A 28 -7.10 -6.90 3.67
CA GLN A 28 -6.39 -7.89 2.87
C GLN A 28 -6.64 -7.66 1.39
N PHE A 29 -5.57 -7.70 0.60
CA PHE A 29 -5.61 -7.61 -0.85
C PHE A 29 -4.94 -8.82 -1.47
N ARG A 30 -5.51 -9.27 -2.58
CA ARG A 30 -5.00 -10.40 -3.37
C ARG A 30 -3.57 -10.19 -3.84
N THR A 31 -3.20 -8.94 -4.11
CA THR A 31 -1.84 -8.53 -4.47
C THR A 31 -1.52 -7.19 -3.80
N ALA A 32 -0.26 -6.99 -3.42
CA ALA A 32 0.19 -5.73 -2.87
C ALA A 32 0.16 -4.59 -3.91
N ALA A 33 0.25 -4.89 -5.21
CA ALA A 33 0.01 -3.91 -6.27
C ALA A 33 -1.41 -3.30 -6.16
N ASN A 34 -2.43 -4.15 -5.95
CA ASN A 34 -3.81 -3.68 -5.74
C ASN A 34 -3.95 -2.89 -4.46
N ALA A 35 -3.26 -3.28 -3.39
CA ALA A 35 -3.23 -2.52 -2.14
C ALA A 35 -2.64 -1.11 -2.34
N ILE A 36 -1.51 -0.99 -3.03
CA ILE A 36 -0.86 0.29 -3.33
C ILE A 36 -1.79 1.16 -4.18
N ARG A 37 -2.39 0.58 -5.23
CA ARG A 37 -3.34 1.29 -6.09
C ARG A 37 -4.56 1.77 -5.32
N PHE A 38 -5.14 0.91 -4.49
CA PHE A 38 -6.26 1.29 -3.62
C PHE A 38 -5.86 2.40 -2.65
N ALA A 39 -4.67 2.34 -2.06
CA ALA A 39 -4.18 3.40 -1.19
C ALA A 39 -4.08 4.75 -1.93
N ILE A 40 -3.58 4.76 -3.17
CA ILE A 40 -3.33 6.01 -3.91
C ILE A 40 -4.59 6.55 -4.58
N GLU A 41 -5.36 5.67 -5.24
CA GLU A 41 -6.52 6.05 -6.05
C GLU A 41 -7.81 6.15 -5.23
N GLN A 42 -8.01 5.24 -4.27
CA GLN A 42 -9.28 5.12 -3.53
C GLN A 42 -9.21 5.71 -2.12
N ALA A 43 -8.03 5.76 -1.48
CA ALA A 43 -7.94 6.31 -0.13
C ALA A 43 -7.84 7.84 -0.17
N ALA A 44 -8.54 8.50 0.76
CA ALA A 44 -8.43 9.93 0.93
C ALA A 44 -6.96 10.32 1.26
N PRO A 45 -6.46 11.48 0.78
CA PRO A 45 -5.08 11.92 1.00
C PRO A 45 -4.68 11.93 2.48
N VAL A 46 -5.66 12.19 3.35
CA VAL A 46 -5.49 12.21 4.80
C VAL A 46 -5.27 10.80 5.36
N SER A 47 -5.98 9.79 4.87
CA SER A 47 -5.86 8.38 5.28
C SER A 47 -4.56 7.72 4.81
N LEU A 48 -3.84 8.36 3.89
CA LEU A 48 -2.55 7.90 3.43
C LEU A 48 -1.41 8.31 4.38
N ARG A 49 -1.64 9.27 5.30
CA ARG A 49 -0.59 9.72 6.24
C ARG A 49 -0.22 8.64 7.25
N GLY A 50 -1.20 7.91 7.78
CA GLY A 50 -1.01 6.78 8.68
C GLY A 50 -0.93 5.42 7.98
N ALA A 51 -0.95 5.38 6.64
CA ALA A 51 -1.06 4.13 5.90
C ALA A 51 0.18 3.25 6.03
N ARG A 52 -0.05 1.94 6.21
CA ARG A 52 0.99 0.90 6.24
C ARG A 52 0.57 -0.27 5.36
N LEU A 53 1.50 -0.79 4.58
CA LEU A 53 1.29 -1.97 3.75
C LEU A 53 2.27 -3.06 4.15
N ASP A 54 1.75 -4.19 4.58
CA ASP A 54 2.54 -5.36 4.96
C ASP A 54 2.41 -6.41 3.85
N ILE A 55 3.54 -6.88 3.33
CA ILE A 55 3.65 -7.87 2.24
C ILE A 55 4.51 -9.01 2.77
N GLY A 56 3.86 -10.05 3.31
CA GLY A 56 4.56 -11.12 4.02
C GLY A 56 5.40 -10.55 5.17
N THR A 57 6.73 -10.63 5.05
CA THR A 57 7.69 -10.12 6.06
C THR A 57 8.11 -8.67 5.83
N HIS A 58 7.70 -8.05 4.72
CA HIS A 58 8.07 -6.68 4.38
C HIS A 58 6.99 -5.70 4.80
N ARG A 59 7.37 -4.67 5.56
CA ARG A 59 6.45 -3.57 5.92
C ARG A 59 6.84 -2.30 5.19
N LEU A 60 5.87 -1.68 4.55
CA LEU A 60 6.03 -0.47 3.75
C LEU A 60 5.22 0.65 4.38
N GLY A 61 5.90 1.75 4.68
CA GLY A 61 5.26 2.97 5.11
C GLY A 61 4.69 3.78 3.93
N PRO A 62 4.02 4.89 4.23
CA PRO A 62 3.27 5.67 3.24
C PRO A 62 4.19 6.32 2.18
N ARG A 63 5.43 6.68 2.57
CA ARG A 63 6.44 7.19 1.63
C ARG A 63 6.89 6.12 0.63
N GLN A 64 6.98 4.86 1.06
CA GLN A 64 7.35 3.75 0.19
C GLN A 64 6.20 3.36 -0.74
N ILE A 65 4.95 3.36 -0.24
CA ILE A 65 3.74 3.14 -1.06
C ILE A 65 3.70 4.15 -2.22
N LYS A 66 3.88 5.45 -1.95
CA LYS A 66 3.95 6.50 -2.99
C LYS A 66 5.05 6.25 -4.02
N ARG A 67 6.27 5.92 -3.56
CA ARG A 67 7.40 5.61 -4.46
C ARG A 67 7.14 4.37 -5.31
N LEU A 68 6.57 3.32 -4.74
CA LEU A 68 6.28 2.07 -5.46
C LEU A 68 5.16 2.27 -6.47
N HIS A 69 4.13 3.07 -6.16
CA HIS A 69 3.09 3.42 -7.12
C HIS A 69 3.67 4.08 -8.38
N GLY A 70 4.57 5.07 -8.20
CA GLY A 70 5.24 5.70 -9.34
C GLY A 70 6.04 4.71 -10.20
N ARG A 71 6.69 3.73 -9.57
CA ARG A 71 7.41 2.66 -10.28
C ARG A 71 6.48 1.68 -10.99
N LEU A 72 5.34 1.34 -10.38
CA LEU A 72 4.28 0.50 -10.95
C LEU A 72 3.76 1.10 -12.25
N THR A 73 3.43 2.39 -12.23
CA THR A 73 2.94 3.13 -13.40
C THR A 73 4.00 3.19 -14.50
N ALA A 74 5.26 3.42 -14.15
CA ALA A 74 6.36 3.44 -15.11
C ALA A 74 6.63 2.06 -15.75
N SER A 75 6.52 0.97 -14.97
CA SER A 75 6.75 -0.40 -15.46
C SER A 75 5.65 -0.95 -16.38
N ARG A 76 4.47 -0.32 -16.43
CA ARG A 76 3.36 -0.73 -17.31
C ARG A 76 3.40 -0.06 -18.69
N GLN A 77 4.32 0.88 -18.89
CA GLN A 77 4.54 1.61 -20.16
C GLN A 77 5.80 1.14 -20.91
N GLY A 78 6.32 -0.05 -20.61
CA GLY A 78 7.48 -0.65 -21.27
C GLY A 78 7.10 -1.90 -22.04
#